data_AF-A0A0N4WP78-F1
#
_entry.id   AF-A0A0N4WP78-F1
#
_cell.length_a   1.000
_cell.length_b   1.000
_cell.length_c   1.000
_cell.angle_alpha   90.00
_cell.angle_beta   90.00
_cell.angle_gamma   90.00
#
_symmetry.space_group_name_H-M   'P 1'
#
loop_
_entity.id
_entity.type
_entity.pdbx_description
1 polymer ?
#
loop_
_entity_poly.entity_id
_entity_poly.type
_entity_poly.pdbx_seq_one_letter_code
_entity_poly.pdbx_strand_id
1 'polypeptide(L)' 'MTDLSLLRALDSQDRVETERLLEEEPLQVSVRDPEDRVALHYAAETMDLEMFKKILESDLTLLDCEDKNG' A
#
# COMPACT_ATOMS: atom_id res chain seq x y z
N MET A 1 -3.74 11.03 14.38
CA MET A 1 -3.80 11.26 12.92
C MET A 1 -3.03 10.10 12.33
N THR A 2 -3.71 9.19 11.64
CA THR A 2 -3.07 8.05 10.97
C THR A 2 -2.16 8.61 9.89
N ASP A 3 -0.88 8.23 9.87
CA ASP A 3 -0.02 8.62 8.76
C ASP A 3 -0.41 7.79 7.54
N LEU A 4 -0.71 8.48 6.43
CA LEU A 4 -1.13 7.89 5.16
C LEU A 4 -0.10 8.22 4.07
N SER A 5 1.14 8.54 4.45
CA SER A 5 2.22 8.92 3.55
C SER A 5 2.46 7.86 2.48
N LEU A 6 2.53 6.58 2.85
CA LEU A 6 2.69 5.48 1.88
C LEU A 6 1.51 5.38 0.89
N LEU A 7 0.27 5.45 1.38
CA LEU A 7 -0.91 5.36 0.52
C LEU A 7 -0.97 6.52 -0.48
N ARG A 8 -0.59 7.73 -0.06
CA ARG A 8 -0.51 8.91 -0.93
C ARG A 8 0.59 8.78 -1.99
N ALA A 9 1.75 8.23 -1.63
CA ALA A 9 2.83 7.98 -2.59
C ALA A 9 2.37 6.98 -3.67
N LEU A 10 1.72 5.89 -3.27
CA LEU A 10 1.13 4.90 -4.18
C LEU A 10 0.06 5.49 -5.09
N ASP A 11 -0.87 6.28 -4.55
CA ASP A 11 -1.93 6.98 -5.30
C ASP A 11 -1.34 7.92 -6.38
N SER A 12 -0.26 8.62 -6.04
CA SER A 12 0.48 9.49 -6.98
C SER A 12 1.44 8.75 -7.91
N GLN A 13 1.60 7.44 -7.76
CA GLN A 13 2.58 6.61 -8.47
C GLN A 13 4.04 7.11 -8.31
N ASP A 14 4.36 7.72 -7.16
CA ASP A 14 5.72 8.13 -6.82
C ASP A 14 6.52 6.91 -6.36
N ARG A 15 7.16 6.23 -7.31
CA ARG A 15 7.93 5.02 -7.04
C ARG A 15 9.10 5.27 -6.09
N VAL A 16 9.77 6.41 -6.19
CA VAL A 16 10.95 6.71 -5.36
C VAL A 16 10.53 6.89 -3.91
N GLU A 17 9.46 7.67 -3.67
CA GLU A 17 8.96 7.87 -2.32
C GLU A 17 8.33 6.60 -1.74
N THR A 18 7.61 5.84 -2.57
CA THR A 18 7.05 4.53 -2.16
C THR A 18 8.15 3.58 -1.71
N GLU A 19 9.24 3.45 -2.49
CA GLU A 19 10.36 2.58 -2.13
C GLU A 19 11.03 3.04 -0.84
N ARG A 20 11.26 4.35 -0.67
CA ARG A 20 11.84 4.93 0.54
C ARG A 20 10.98 4.65 1.78
N LEU A 21 9.66 4.84 1.69
CA LEU A 21 8.73 4.61 2.79
C LEU A 21 8.61 3.13 3.16
N LEU A 22 8.65 2.22 2.18
CA LEU A 22 8.66 0.77 2.44
C LEU A 22 9.93 0.32 3.18
N GLU A 23 11.07 0.99 2.96
CA GLU A 23 12.32 0.70 3.66
C GLU A 23 12.36 1.27 5.08
N GLU A 24 11.86 2.50 5.26
CA GLU A 24 11.88 3.18 6.56
C GLU A 24 10.77 2.69 7.51
N GLU A 25 9.56 2.48 6.97
CA GLU A 25 8.38 2.16 7.75
C GLU A 25 7.54 1.04 7.09
N PRO A 26 8.08 -0.20 7.01
CA PRO A 26 7.43 -1.32 6.31
C PRO A 26 6.04 -1.66 6.88
N LEU A 27 5.76 -1.33 8.14
CA LEU A 27 4.45 -1.57 8.78
C LEU A 27 3.33 -0.70 8.20
N GLN A 28 3.66 0.38 7.47
CA GLN A 28 2.66 1.25 6.85
C GLN A 28 1.81 0.54 5.80
N VAL A 29 2.25 -0.60 5.26
CA VAL A 29 1.48 -1.38 4.27
C VAL A 29 0.10 -1.82 4.78
N SER A 30 -0.03 -1.97 6.10
CA SER A 30 -1.26 -2.38 6.80
C SER A 30 -2.17 -1.21 7.20
N VAL A 31 -1.73 0.03 6.99
CA VAL A 31 -2.55 1.21 7.30
C VAL A 31 -3.75 1.26 6.35
N ARG A 32 -4.91 1.57 6.95
CA ARG A 32 -6.19 1.69 6.25
C ARG A 32 -6.54 3.17 6.08
N ASP A 33 -6.92 3.53 4.86
CA ASP A 33 -7.50 4.85 4.56
C ASP A 33 -8.97 4.92 5.06
N PRO A 34 -9.66 6.08 4.93
CA PRO A 34 -11.06 6.19 5.31
C PRO A 34 -12.02 5.26 4.56
N GLU A 35 -11.64 4.73 3.39
CA GLU A 35 -12.39 3.75 2.59
C GLU A 35 -12.00 2.30 2.92
N ASP A 36 -11.25 2.11 4.00
CA ASP A 36 -10.75 0.82 4.49
C ASP A 36 -9.71 0.16 3.56
N ARG A 37 -9.14 0.93 2.62
CA ARG A 37 -8.13 0.44 1.66
C ARG A 37 -6.74 0.43 2.28
N VAL A 38 -6.04 -0.68 2.07
CA VAL A 38 -4.61 -0.86 2.39
C VAL A 38 -3.71 -0.62 1.18
N ALA A 39 -2.38 -0.58 1.39
CA ALA A 39 -1.40 -0.34 0.32
C ALA A 39 -1.56 -1.28 -0.89
N LEU A 40 -1.99 -2.52 -0.65
CA LEU A 40 -2.18 -3.51 -1.72
C LEU A 40 -3.31 -3.13 -2.70
N HIS A 41 -4.36 -2.43 -2.25
CA HIS A 41 -5.43 -1.94 -3.14
C HIS A 41 -4.86 -0.95 -4.16
N TYR A 42 -4.11 0.05 -3.68
CA TYR A 42 -3.49 1.05 -4.53
C TYR A 42 -2.47 0.43 -5.50
N ALA A 43 -1.65 -0.51 -5.02
CA ALA A 43 -0.69 -1.19 -5.87
C ALA A 43 -1.38 -2.00 -6.99
N ALA A 44 -2.53 -2.63 -6.69
CA ALA A 44 -3.31 -3.41 -7.65
C ALA A 44 -3.98 -2.55 -8.74
N GLU A 45 -4.29 -1.28 -8.45
CA GLU A 45 -4.81 -0.32 -9.43
C GLU A 45 -3.75 0.09 -10.48
N THR A 46 -2.48 -0.22 -10.23
CA THR A 46 -1.37 0.06 -11.15
C THR A 46 -0.98 -1.17 -11.97
N MET A 47 -0.28 -0.97 -13.09
CA MET A 47 0.33 -2.06 -13.86
C MET A 47 1.74 -2.44 -13.33
N ASP A 48 2.11 -2.03 -12.12
CA ASP A 48 3.42 -2.30 -11.51
C ASP A 48 3.38 -3.59 -10.66
N LEU A 49 3.57 -4.72 -11.34
CA LEU A 49 3.60 -6.04 -10.70
C LEU A 49 4.76 -6.19 -9.70
N GLU A 50 5.88 -5.50 -9.92
CA GLU A 50 7.01 -5.54 -9.00
C GLU A 50 6.65 -4.88 -7.67
N MET A 51 6.05 -3.70 -7.73
CA MET A 51 5.59 -2.98 -6.54
C MET A 51 4.52 -3.76 -5.79
N PHE A 52 3.54 -4.33 -6.52
CA PHE A 52 2.51 -5.18 -5.93
C PHE A 52 3.11 -6.35 -5.13
N LYS A 53 4.08 -7.07 -5.73
CA LYS A 53 4.76 -8.18 -5.07
C LYS A 53 5.54 -7.71 -3.85
N LYS A 54 6.28 -6.60 -3.95
CA LYS A 54 7.06 -6.04 -2.84
C LYS A 54 6.18 -5.72 -1.62
N ILE A 55 5.00 -5.13 -1.85
CA ILE A 55 4.04 -4.83 -0.78
C ILE A 55 3.45 -6.10 -0.19
N LEU A 56 3.03 -7.06 -1.04
CA LEU A 56 2.47 -8.34 -0.59
C LEU A 56 3.49 -9.17 0.21
N GLU A 57 4.76 -9.19 -0.22
CA GLU A 57 5.83 -9.89 0.50
C GLU A 57 6.15 -9.25 1.85
N SER A 58 5.81 -7.97 2.06
CA SER A 58 5.96 -7.29 3.35
C SER A 58 4.92 -7.76 4.36
N ASP A 59 3.70 -8.06 3.91
CA ASP A 59 2.65 -8.67 4.72
C ASP A 59 1.66 -9.45 3.85
N LEU A 60 1.73 -10.78 3.92
CA LEU A 60 0.88 -11.68 3.14
C LEU A 60 -0.59 -11.64 3.57
N THR A 61 -0.89 -11.15 4.79
CA THR A 61 -2.27 -11.06 5.29
C THR A 61 -3.09 -9.98 4.59
N LEU A 62 -2.42 -9.07 3.86
CA LEU A 62 -3.07 -8.02 3.07
C LEU A 62 -3.90 -8.58 1.91
N LEU A 63 -3.62 -9.80 1.45
CA LEU A 63 -4.30 -10.39 0.30
C LEU A 63 -5.81 -10.58 0.53
N ASP A 64 -6.20 -10.87 1.77
CA ASP A 64 -7.60 -11.10 2.16
C ASP A 64 -8.25 -9.82 2.72
N CYS A 65 -7.59 -8.66 2.64
CA CYS A 65 -8.16 -7.40 3.11
C CYS A 65 -9.16 -6.87 2.08
N GLU A 66 -10.42 -6.73 2.51
CA GLU A 66 -11.47 -6.05 1.75
C GLU A 66 -11.48 -4.55 2.06
N ASP A 67 -11.94 -3.75 1.10
CA ASP A 67 -12.34 -2.36 1.31
C ASP A 67 -13.84 -2.26 1.64
N LYS A 68 -14.39 -1.05 1.77
CA LYS A 68 -15.82 -0.87 2.08
C LYS A 68 -16.81 -1.51 1.08
N ASN A 69 -16.37 -1.86 -0.12
CA ASN A 69 -17.21 -2.43 -1.17
C ASN A 69 -17.15 -3.96 -1.24
N GLY A 70 -16.36 -4.61 -0.36
CA GLY A 70 -16.09 -6.05 -0.39
C GLY A 70 -15.05 -6.40 -1.44
#